data_AF-A0AAW2JDM1-F1
#
_entry.id   AF-A0AAW2JDM1-F1
#
_cell.length_a   1.000
_cell.length_b   1.000
_cell.length_c   1.000
_cell.angle_alpha   90.00
_cell.angle_beta   90.00
_cell.angle_gamma   90.00
#
_symmetry.space_group_name_H-M   'P 1'
#
loop_
_entity.id
_entity.type
_entity.pdbx_description
1 polymer ?
#
loop_
_entity_poly.entity_id
_entity_poly.type
_entity_poly.pdbx_seq_one_letter_code
_entity_poly.pdbx_strand_id
1 'polypeptide(L)'
;EHEYYIFRRGTYKVGRKGCDIIVNKDKGVSRVHAEIIVDEMICMDHLPKRHSNNSSEVRIRDCSKYGTFINKNLGSREKVHELPNRETMLKDGDIVAFGTGNAKYRFLFVSLVFFAPSFEINQLQDKMSLIGATFTRTWTSKSTHVVLDDFVQIGDDIIDAIVARKPLVRFSWIELIAGTTICSEIPSSLSHAPTLTLEGASLKVADPQSREQCLRGYTFLLESIHKYKFKEKLQLLLDSASAKVVYAESQDPCSQNLGDNQVCVLPAGSTSSNGGFSKFNSVHTVKEMELISAVVSGHLDPSVMASAPGKYFAP
;
A
#
# COMPACT_ATOMS: atom_id res chain seq x y z
N GLU A 1 -18.95 13.17 1.75
CA GLU A 1 -18.48 14.31 0.93
C GLU A 1 -17.31 13.82 0.07
N HIS A 2 -16.75 14.65 -0.81
CA HIS A 2 -15.59 14.26 -1.63
C HIS A 2 -14.31 14.48 -0.82
N GLU A 3 -13.31 13.65 -1.05
CA GLU A 3 -11.96 13.83 -0.52
C GLU A 3 -11.16 14.77 -1.43
N TYR A 4 -10.14 15.41 -0.87
CA TYR A 4 -9.24 16.30 -1.60
C TYR A 4 -7.83 16.11 -1.06
N TYR A 5 -6.87 15.93 -1.95
CA TYR A 5 -5.46 15.70 -1.64
C TYR A 5 -4.63 16.83 -2.23
N ILE A 6 -3.82 17.47 -1.40
CA ILE A 6 -2.92 18.55 -1.79
C ILE A 6 -1.49 17.98 -1.82
N PHE A 7 -0.80 18.16 -2.95
CA PHE A 7 0.54 17.62 -3.17
C PHE A 7 1.63 18.68 -3.31
N ARG A 8 1.27 19.95 -3.19
CA ARG A 8 2.20 21.06 -3.41
C ARG A 8 1.92 22.20 -2.44
N ARG A 9 2.99 22.93 -2.08
CA ARG A 9 2.85 24.22 -1.40
C ARG A 9 2.03 25.22 -2.22
N GLY A 10 1.33 26.11 -1.54
CA GLY A 10 0.52 27.15 -2.17
C GLY A 10 -0.78 27.43 -1.44
N THR A 11 -1.62 28.27 -2.06
CA THR A 11 -2.90 28.71 -1.52
C THR A 11 -4.05 28.10 -2.31
N TYR A 12 -4.91 27.37 -1.60
CA TYR A 12 -6.04 26.63 -2.14
C TYR A 12 -7.34 27.24 -1.64
N LYS A 13 -8.19 27.66 -2.58
CA LYS A 13 -9.48 28.28 -2.25
C LYS A 13 -10.51 27.20 -1.98
N VAL A 14 -11.28 27.40 -0.93
CA VAL A 14 -12.46 26.59 -0.57
C VAL A 14 -13.71 27.42 -0.76
N GLY A 15 -14.71 26.89 -1.46
CA GLY A 15 -15.97 27.61 -1.62
C GLY A 15 -16.94 26.96 -2.59
N ARG A 16 -18.05 27.64 -2.85
CA ARG A 16 -19.14 27.08 -3.68
C ARG A 16 -18.86 27.08 -5.18
N LYS A 17 -18.00 27.97 -5.69
CA LYS A 17 -17.78 28.15 -7.14
C LYS A 17 -16.43 28.80 -7.42
N GLY A 18 -15.70 28.26 -8.40
CA GLY A 18 -14.41 28.82 -8.84
C GLY A 18 -13.31 28.66 -7.80
N CYS A 19 -13.33 27.54 -7.08
CA CYS A 19 -12.41 27.21 -5.99
C CYS A 19 -11.78 25.85 -6.27
N ASP A 20 -10.59 25.62 -5.72
CA ASP A 20 -9.87 24.35 -5.82
C ASP A 20 -10.60 23.23 -5.09
N ILE A 21 -11.20 23.57 -3.93
CA ILE A 21 -12.05 22.69 -3.14
C ILE A 21 -13.49 23.20 -3.23
N ILE A 22 -14.35 22.40 -3.87
CA ILE A 22 -15.73 22.79 -4.16
C ILE A 22 -16.69 22.23 -3.10
N VAL A 23 -17.36 23.14 -2.39
CA VAL A 23 -18.37 22.85 -1.38
C VAL A 23 -19.68 23.51 -1.80
N ASN A 24 -20.41 22.88 -2.71
CA ASN A 24 -21.56 23.49 -3.40
C ASN A 24 -22.94 23.08 -2.85
N LYS A 25 -23.00 22.06 -1.98
CA LYS A 25 -24.26 21.54 -1.42
C LYS A 25 -24.80 22.39 -0.26
N ASP A 26 -23.98 23.26 0.32
CA ASP A 26 -24.32 24.07 1.48
C ASP A 26 -24.49 25.55 1.10
N LYS A 27 -25.69 26.11 1.34
CA LYS A 27 -25.98 27.51 1.02
C LYS A 27 -25.28 28.50 1.95
N GLY A 28 -24.88 28.08 3.15
CA GLY A 28 -24.11 28.87 4.12
C GLY A 28 -22.65 29.03 3.74
N VAL A 29 -22.15 28.27 2.76
CA VAL A 29 -20.80 28.44 2.24
C VAL A 29 -20.76 29.64 1.28
N SER A 30 -19.66 30.40 1.28
CA SER A 30 -19.49 31.58 0.42
C SER A 30 -18.93 31.17 -0.94
N ARG A 31 -18.91 32.08 -1.94
CA ARG A 31 -18.33 31.77 -3.26
C ARG A 31 -16.86 31.39 -3.13
N VAL A 32 -16.09 32.23 -2.45
CA VAL A 32 -14.80 31.93 -1.83
C VAL A 32 -15.03 32.07 -0.33
N HIS A 33 -14.82 31.01 0.43
CA HIS A 33 -15.16 30.92 1.85
C HIS A 33 -13.91 30.91 2.72
N ALA A 34 -12.90 30.13 2.34
CA ALA A 34 -11.64 30.06 3.05
C ALA A 34 -10.49 29.85 2.07
N GLU A 35 -9.28 30.10 2.54
CA GLU A 35 -8.03 29.76 1.89
C GLU A 35 -7.26 28.79 2.79
N ILE A 36 -6.91 27.62 2.27
CA ILE A 36 -5.95 26.70 2.89
C ILE A 36 -4.58 27.04 2.32
N ILE A 37 -3.63 27.38 3.17
CA ILE A 37 -2.29 27.82 2.77
C ILE A 37 -1.31 26.77 3.26
N VAL A 38 -0.65 26.09 2.33
CA VAL A 38 0.40 25.11 2.61
C VAL A 38 1.73 25.82 2.40
N ASP A 39 2.39 26.18 3.50
CA ASP A 39 3.66 26.89 3.48
C ASP A 39 4.79 25.95 3.06
N GLU A 40 4.82 24.74 3.64
CA GLU A 40 5.80 23.70 3.31
C GLU A 40 5.17 22.31 3.28
N MET A 41 5.72 21.44 2.42
CA MET A 41 5.32 20.03 2.34
C MET A 41 6.21 19.21 3.27
N ILE A 42 5.63 18.56 4.30
CA ILE A 42 6.39 17.86 5.35
C ILE A 42 5.93 16.41 5.56
N CYS A 43 6.87 15.54 5.92
CA CYS A 43 6.59 14.18 6.37
C CYS A 43 6.59 14.10 7.90
N MET A 44 5.42 13.98 8.52
CA MET A 44 5.26 13.95 9.98
C MET A 44 6.00 12.79 10.66
N ASP A 45 6.22 11.68 9.94
CA ASP A 45 6.82 10.46 10.48
C ASP A 45 8.33 10.54 10.77
N HIS A 46 9.03 11.54 10.22
CA HIS A 46 10.48 11.71 10.38
C HIS A 46 10.89 12.95 11.18
N LEU A 47 9.95 13.77 11.67
CA LEU A 47 10.31 14.92 12.50
C LEU A 47 11.00 14.45 13.79
N PRO A 48 12.20 14.95 14.12
CA PRO A 48 12.86 14.68 15.40
C PRO A 48 11.93 15.09 16.54
N LYS A 49 11.84 14.27 17.60
CA LYS A 49 11.05 14.53 18.82
C LYS A 49 11.34 15.88 19.51
N ARG A 50 12.40 16.60 19.11
CA ARG A 50 12.76 17.94 19.59
C ARG A 50 11.96 19.08 18.92
N HIS A 51 11.26 18.82 17.82
CA HIS A 51 10.26 19.74 17.22
C HIS A 51 8.85 19.37 17.69
N SER A 52 8.67 19.22 19.01
CA SER A 52 7.39 18.88 19.65
C SER A 52 6.33 19.99 19.56
N ASN A 53 6.64 21.12 18.94
CA ASN A 53 5.60 21.98 18.38
C ASN A 53 5.24 21.41 17.01
N ASN A 54 4.22 20.54 16.98
CA ASN A 54 3.51 20.01 15.82
C ASN A 54 2.96 21.15 14.94
N SER A 55 3.82 21.94 14.31
CA SER A 55 3.45 22.91 13.30
C SER A 55 3.22 22.13 12.02
N SER A 56 1.98 22.13 11.56
CA SER A 56 1.58 21.49 10.31
C SER A 56 2.16 22.18 9.07
N GLU A 57 2.71 23.40 9.21
CA GLU A 57 2.99 24.31 8.10
C GLU A 57 1.77 24.52 7.17
N VAL A 58 0.56 24.25 7.69
CA VAL A 58 -0.70 24.45 6.99
C VAL A 58 -1.60 25.37 7.79
N ARG A 59 -1.96 26.49 7.18
CA ARG A 59 -2.85 27.50 7.74
C ARG A 59 -4.20 27.49 7.05
N ILE A 60 -5.20 28.00 7.75
CA ILE A 60 -6.50 28.30 7.19
C ILE A 60 -6.90 29.73 7.50
N ARG A 61 -7.30 30.46 6.46
CA ARG A 61 -7.80 31.83 6.55
C ARG A 61 -9.28 31.88 6.18
N ASP A 62 -10.09 32.52 7.01
CA ASP A 62 -11.49 32.79 6.70
C ASP A 62 -11.64 34.03 5.81
N CYS A 63 -12.41 33.88 4.73
CA CYS A 63 -12.77 34.94 3.79
C CYS A 63 -14.30 35.11 3.67
N SER A 64 -15.05 34.53 4.61
CA SER A 64 -16.47 34.24 4.41
C SER A 64 -17.40 35.25 5.08
N LYS A 65 -18.69 35.17 4.73
CA LYS A 65 -19.76 35.90 5.41
C LYS A 65 -20.15 35.27 6.76
N TYR A 66 -20.18 33.94 6.83
CA TYR A 66 -20.78 33.19 7.94
C TYR A 66 -19.75 32.51 8.86
N GLY A 67 -18.47 32.72 8.57
CA GLY A 67 -17.36 32.22 9.35
C GLY A 67 -16.95 30.78 9.06
N THR A 68 -15.67 30.52 9.29
CA THR A 68 -15.04 29.20 9.35
C THR A 68 -14.80 28.81 10.81
N PHE A 69 -15.02 27.53 11.14
CA PHE A 69 -14.92 27.01 12.49
C PHE A 69 -14.06 25.75 12.52
N ILE A 70 -13.22 25.60 13.54
CA ILE A 70 -12.39 24.42 13.73
C ILE A 70 -12.76 23.76 15.05
N ASN A 71 -13.20 22.51 15.00
CA ASN A 71 -13.34 21.68 16.19
C ASN A 71 -12.03 20.94 16.40
N LYS A 72 -11.33 21.29 17.49
CA LYS A 72 -10.08 20.65 17.88
C LYS A 72 -10.38 19.35 18.61
N ASN A 73 -9.44 18.40 18.59
CA ASN A 73 -9.59 17.08 19.23
C ASN A 73 -9.94 17.13 20.74
N LEU A 74 -9.67 18.26 21.41
CA LEU A 74 -9.98 18.50 22.84
C LEU A 74 -11.40 19.05 23.10
N GLY A 75 -12.28 19.04 22.09
CA GLY A 75 -13.67 19.50 22.23
C GLY A 75 -13.85 21.02 22.22
N SER A 76 -12.76 21.79 22.09
CA SER A 76 -12.84 23.24 21.89
C SER A 76 -13.15 23.57 20.44
N ARG A 77 -14.02 24.57 20.24
CA ARG A 77 -14.38 25.12 18.93
C ARG A 77 -13.76 26.49 18.76
N GLU A 78 -12.88 26.62 17.79
CA GLU A 78 -12.24 27.87 17.42
C GLU A 78 -13.01 28.52 16.27
N LYS A 79 -13.26 29.82 16.37
CA LYS A 79 -13.93 30.61 15.34
C LYS A 79 -12.87 31.41 14.59
N VAL A 80 -12.45 30.89 13.44
CA VAL A 80 -11.31 31.45 12.69
C VAL A 80 -11.52 32.92 12.31
N HIS A 81 -12.76 33.31 11.99
CA HIS A 81 -13.14 34.67 11.63
C HIS A 81 -13.07 35.70 12.78
N GLU A 82 -12.98 35.26 14.04
CA GLU A 82 -12.80 36.12 15.21
C GLU A 82 -11.31 36.27 15.60
N LEU A 83 -10.41 35.52 14.96
CA LEU A 83 -8.97 35.57 15.24
C LEU A 83 -8.26 36.72 14.51
N PRO A 84 -7.06 37.13 14.98
CA PRO A 84 -6.19 38.05 14.25
C PRO A 84 -5.94 37.56 12.82
N ASN A 85 -6.04 38.47 11.85
CA ASN A 85 -5.94 38.18 10.41
C ASN A 85 -6.94 37.14 9.89
N ARG A 86 -7.92 36.74 10.71
CA ARG A 86 -8.88 35.68 10.44
C ARG A 86 -8.20 34.37 10.05
N GLU A 87 -7.10 34.02 10.72
CA GLU A 87 -6.24 32.91 10.31
C GLU A 87 -5.69 32.12 11.51
N THR A 88 -5.46 30.82 11.32
CA THR A 88 -4.88 29.91 12.32
C THR A 88 -4.22 28.69 11.67
N MET A 89 -3.43 27.93 12.43
CA MET A 89 -2.80 26.67 11.98
C MET A 89 -3.81 25.52 12.09
N LEU A 90 -3.88 24.67 11.06
CA LEU A 90 -4.58 23.38 11.13
C LEU A 90 -3.69 22.34 11.79
N LYS A 91 -4.27 21.34 12.47
CA LYS A 91 -3.54 20.19 13.00
C LYS A 91 -4.15 18.89 12.49
N ASP A 92 -3.32 17.85 12.47
CA ASP A 92 -3.79 16.52 12.09
C ASP A 92 -5.05 16.12 12.89
N GLY A 93 -6.09 15.73 12.16
CA GLY A 93 -7.37 15.32 12.72
C GLY A 93 -8.37 16.45 12.98
N ASP A 94 -8.00 17.73 12.84
CA ASP A 94 -8.92 18.85 13.02
C ASP A 94 -10.14 18.74 12.10
N ILE A 95 -11.31 19.10 12.61
CA ILE A 95 -12.55 19.14 11.82
C ILE A 95 -12.90 20.59 11.52
N VAL A 96 -12.84 20.96 10.25
CA VAL A 96 -13.14 22.29 9.74
C VAL A 96 -14.58 22.34 9.23
N ALA A 97 -15.36 23.30 9.72
CA ALA A 97 -16.72 23.57 9.26
C ALA A 97 -16.80 24.93 8.55
N PHE A 98 -17.45 24.94 7.39
CA PHE A 98 -17.59 26.13 6.55
C PHE A 98 -19.03 26.67 6.62
N GLY A 99 -19.20 27.84 7.23
CA GLY A 99 -20.50 28.49 7.40
C GLY A 99 -21.36 27.85 8.49
N THR A 100 -22.68 27.97 8.33
CA THR A 100 -23.66 27.58 9.36
C THR A 100 -24.31 26.20 9.14
N GLY A 101 -24.05 25.55 8.00
CA GLY A 101 -24.68 24.28 7.66
C GLY A 101 -23.84 23.06 8.04
N ASN A 102 -23.81 22.07 7.15
CA ASN A 102 -23.25 20.75 7.37
C ASN A 102 -21.92 20.50 6.66
N ALA A 103 -21.41 21.47 5.90
CA ALA A 103 -20.11 21.36 5.22
C ALA A 103 -18.96 21.20 6.23
N LYS A 104 -18.51 19.96 6.47
CA LYS A 104 -17.49 19.62 7.46
C LYS A 104 -16.44 18.71 6.86
N TYR A 105 -15.18 19.11 6.96
CA TYR A 105 -14.04 18.37 6.43
C TYR A 105 -13.06 18.05 7.54
N ARG A 106 -12.47 16.86 7.51
CA ARG A 106 -11.35 16.51 8.39
C ARG A 106 -10.06 16.84 7.66
N PHE A 107 -9.17 17.59 8.30
CA PHE A 107 -7.80 17.77 7.83
C PHE A 107 -6.93 16.61 8.33
N LEU A 108 -6.21 15.95 7.42
CA LEU A 108 -5.37 14.80 7.71
C LEU A 108 -4.04 14.92 6.97
N PHE A 109 -2.97 14.51 7.63
CA PHE A 109 -1.69 14.24 6.98
C PHE A 109 -1.68 12.83 6.39
N VAL A 110 -1.23 12.73 5.14
CA VAL A 110 -0.98 11.45 4.47
C VAL A 110 0.52 11.31 4.27
N SER A 111 1.14 10.45 5.08
CA SER A 111 2.58 10.19 4.98
C SER A 111 2.93 9.44 3.70
N LEU A 112 3.97 9.91 2.99
CA LEU A 112 4.59 9.19 1.88
C LEU A 112 6.03 8.86 2.26
N VAL A 113 6.23 7.63 2.75
CA VAL A 113 7.55 7.09 3.08
C VAL A 113 7.89 5.99 2.07
N PHE A 114 8.91 6.23 1.27
CA PHE A 114 9.35 5.36 0.19
C PHE A 114 10.51 4.47 0.64
N PHE A 115 10.38 3.15 0.47
CA PHE A 115 11.51 2.23 0.53
C PHE A 115 12.05 1.99 -0.88
N ALA A 116 13.30 2.32 -1.15
CA ALA A 116 13.91 2.20 -2.49
C ALA A 116 15.34 1.64 -2.36
N PRO A 117 15.49 0.31 -2.28
CA PRO A 117 16.78 -0.31 -1.97
C PRO A 117 17.85 -0.05 -3.04
N SER A 118 17.42 0.16 -4.29
CA SER A 118 18.32 0.24 -5.46
C SER A 118 18.61 1.68 -5.94
N PHE A 119 18.01 2.70 -5.32
CA PHE A 119 18.12 4.08 -5.81
C PHE A 119 19.20 4.90 -5.10
N GLU A 120 19.82 5.80 -5.85
CA GLU A 120 20.66 6.87 -5.30
C GLU A 120 19.81 7.99 -4.71
N ILE A 121 20.17 8.45 -3.51
CA ILE A 121 19.43 9.49 -2.76
C ILE A 121 19.22 10.74 -3.62
N ASN A 122 20.24 11.14 -4.38
CA ASN A 122 20.24 12.37 -5.16
C ASN A 122 19.20 12.36 -6.30
N GLN A 123 18.90 11.19 -6.87
CA GLN A 123 17.94 11.08 -7.98
C GLN A 123 16.50 11.30 -7.52
N LEU A 124 16.21 10.98 -6.26
CA LEU A 124 14.87 11.00 -5.69
C LEU A 124 14.55 12.32 -4.98
N GLN A 125 15.58 13.03 -4.50
CA GLN A 125 15.43 14.08 -3.51
C GLN A 125 14.61 15.29 -4.00
N ASP A 126 14.80 15.73 -5.24
CA ASP A 126 14.09 16.91 -5.76
C ASP A 126 12.59 16.67 -5.86
N LYS A 127 12.18 15.53 -6.43
CA LYS A 127 10.75 15.18 -6.60
C LYS A 127 10.10 14.86 -5.26
N MET A 128 10.80 14.18 -4.36
CA MET A 128 10.27 13.86 -3.03
C MET A 128 10.06 15.10 -2.17
N SER A 129 10.98 16.07 -2.23
CA SER A 129 10.87 17.33 -1.47
C SER A 129 9.64 18.14 -1.91
N LEU A 130 9.29 18.11 -3.19
CA LEU A 130 8.10 18.82 -3.72
C LEU A 130 6.78 18.34 -3.10
N ILE A 131 6.72 17.06 -2.70
CA ILE A 131 5.51 16.41 -2.17
C ILE A 131 5.62 16.13 -0.67
N GLY A 132 6.69 16.57 -0.03
CA GLY A 132 6.94 16.32 1.40
C GLY A 132 7.13 14.85 1.73
N ALA A 133 7.59 14.04 0.78
CA ALA A 133 7.86 12.62 0.99
C ALA A 133 9.25 12.38 1.56
N THR A 134 9.43 11.23 2.22
CA THR A 134 10.72 10.75 2.69
C THR A 134 11.09 9.43 2.05
N PHE A 135 12.38 9.11 2.08
CA PHE A 135 12.91 7.87 1.55
C PHE A 135 13.82 7.17 2.57
N THR A 136 13.81 5.84 2.53
CA THR A 136 14.67 4.97 3.33
C THR A 136 15.25 3.84 2.48
N ARG A 137 16.50 3.47 2.78
CA ARG A 137 17.19 2.28 2.20
C ARG A 137 16.93 1.00 2.97
N THR A 138 16.24 1.10 4.10
CA THR A 138 15.92 -0.05 4.94
C THR A 138 14.41 -0.09 5.12
N TRP A 139 13.83 -1.28 4.95
CA TRP A 139 12.42 -1.50 5.20
C TRP A 139 12.07 -1.16 6.65
N THR A 140 10.96 -0.44 6.88
CA THR A 140 10.46 -0.10 8.21
C THR A 140 8.95 -0.21 8.25
N SER A 141 8.35 -0.30 9.44
CA SER A 141 6.89 -0.29 9.60
C SER A 141 6.22 1.00 9.10
N LYS A 142 6.97 2.10 9.00
CA LYS A 142 6.50 3.39 8.48
C LYS A 142 6.52 3.46 6.95
N SER A 143 7.22 2.55 6.28
CA SER A 143 7.29 2.53 4.82
C SER A 143 5.89 2.29 4.23
N THR A 144 5.51 3.16 3.31
CA THR A 144 4.18 3.18 2.69
C THR A 144 4.19 2.54 1.31
N HIS A 145 5.26 2.71 0.56
CA HIS A 145 5.43 2.25 -0.81
C HIS A 145 6.86 1.73 -1.00
N VAL A 146 7.02 0.80 -1.95
CA VAL A 146 8.34 0.35 -2.41
C VAL A 146 8.58 0.87 -3.81
N VAL A 147 9.73 1.50 -4.04
CA VAL A 147 10.11 2.10 -5.31
C VAL A 147 11.20 1.24 -5.95
N LEU A 148 10.92 0.70 -7.13
CA LEU A 148 11.80 -0.21 -7.85
C LEU A 148 11.89 0.19 -9.32
N ASP A 149 13.04 -0.08 -9.94
CA ASP A 149 13.15 -0.13 -11.38
C ASP A 149 12.55 -1.42 -11.94
N ASP A 150 12.35 -1.45 -13.26
CA ASP A 150 11.96 -2.69 -13.93
C ASP A 150 13.12 -3.70 -13.92
N PHE A 151 12.74 -4.97 -13.95
CA PHE A 151 13.58 -6.16 -14.00
C PHE A 151 14.45 -6.42 -12.76
N VAL A 152 14.16 -5.77 -11.63
CA VAL A 152 14.81 -6.06 -10.34
C VAL A 152 14.52 -7.50 -9.89
N GLN A 153 15.57 -8.19 -9.47
CA GLN A 153 15.48 -9.57 -8.98
C GLN A 153 14.74 -9.63 -7.64
N ILE A 154 13.75 -10.52 -7.54
CA ILE A 154 13.02 -10.74 -6.29
C ILE A 154 13.98 -11.29 -5.23
N GLY A 155 14.06 -10.56 -4.11
CA GLY A 155 14.80 -10.92 -2.90
C GLY A 155 13.98 -10.69 -1.64
N ASP A 156 14.60 -10.92 -0.49
CA ASP A 156 13.99 -10.86 0.84
C ASP A 156 13.18 -9.59 1.11
N ASP A 157 13.74 -8.41 0.83
CA ASP A 157 13.06 -7.13 1.09
C ASP A 157 11.79 -6.93 0.25
N ILE A 158 11.80 -7.46 -0.98
CA ILE A 158 10.64 -7.42 -1.87
C ILE A 158 9.56 -8.35 -1.34
N ILE A 159 9.92 -9.55 -0.88
CA ILE A 159 8.97 -10.48 -0.26
C ILE A 159 8.35 -9.85 0.99
N ASP A 160 9.16 -9.25 1.87
CA ASP A 160 8.67 -8.59 3.09
C ASP A 160 7.68 -7.46 2.77
N ALA A 161 7.94 -6.67 1.73
CA ALA A 161 7.03 -5.63 1.27
C ALA A 161 5.71 -6.18 0.72
N ILE A 162 5.75 -7.28 -0.02
CA ILE A 162 4.55 -7.96 -0.55
C ILE A 162 3.72 -8.50 0.61
N VAL A 163 4.34 -9.19 1.57
CA VAL A 163 3.70 -9.69 2.80
C VAL A 163 3.06 -8.55 3.58
N ALA A 164 3.74 -7.40 3.67
CA ALA A 164 3.21 -6.19 4.30
C ALA A 164 2.10 -5.49 3.50
N ARG A 165 1.69 -6.07 2.35
CA ARG A 165 0.64 -5.58 1.44
C ARG A 165 0.91 -4.19 0.87
N LYS A 166 2.18 -3.88 0.65
CA LYS A 166 2.61 -2.54 0.25
C LYS A 166 2.57 -2.44 -1.27
N PRO A 167 2.17 -1.28 -1.83
CA PRO A 167 2.29 -1.05 -3.25
C PRO A 167 3.77 -1.02 -3.66
N LEU A 168 4.08 -1.70 -4.77
CA LEU A 168 5.37 -1.61 -5.44
C LEU A 168 5.16 -0.73 -6.67
N VAL A 169 5.98 0.31 -6.82
CA VAL A 169 5.82 1.36 -7.83
C VAL A 169 7.14 1.69 -8.49
N ARG A 170 7.08 2.17 -9.74
CA ARG A 170 8.20 2.79 -10.44
C ARG A 170 8.32 4.25 -10.04
N PHE A 171 9.51 4.83 -10.24
CA PHE A 171 9.75 6.26 -9.98
C PHE A 171 8.77 7.19 -10.72
N SER A 172 8.29 6.79 -11.90
CA SER A 172 7.29 7.54 -12.68
C SER A 172 5.97 7.80 -11.93
N TRP A 173 5.61 7.00 -10.91
CA TRP A 173 4.47 7.31 -10.05
C TRP A 173 4.75 8.53 -9.15
N ILE A 174 5.96 8.64 -8.63
CA ILE A 174 6.40 9.77 -7.82
C ILE A 174 6.40 11.04 -8.69
N GLU A 175 6.83 10.95 -9.94
CA GLU A 175 6.77 12.06 -10.89
C GLU A 175 5.34 12.52 -11.17
N LEU A 176 4.40 11.56 -11.32
CA LEU A 176 2.97 11.85 -11.49
C LEU A 176 2.41 12.61 -10.28
N ILE A 177 2.72 12.15 -9.06
CA ILE A 177 2.29 12.83 -7.83
C ILE A 177 2.93 14.21 -7.72
N ALA A 178 4.24 14.33 -7.95
CA ALA A 178 4.95 15.61 -7.89
C ALA A 178 4.48 16.62 -8.96
N GLY A 179 3.97 16.12 -10.09
CA GLY A 179 3.30 16.93 -11.13
C GLY A 179 1.88 17.36 -10.75
N THR A 180 1.25 16.68 -9.80
CA THR A 180 -0.11 16.98 -9.33
C THR A 180 -0.10 18.10 -8.29
N THR A 181 -1.11 18.96 -8.30
CA THR A 181 -1.24 20.07 -7.34
C THR A 181 -2.33 19.74 -6.32
N ILE A 182 -3.54 19.48 -6.80
CA ILE A 182 -4.68 19.02 -6.00
C ILE A 182 -5.53 18.06 -6.83
N CYS A 183 -6.09 17.03 -6.20
CA CYS A 183 -7.06 16.13 -6.84
C CYS A 183 -8.01 15.52 -5.80
N SER A 184 -9.09 14.90 -6.27
CA SER A 184 -10.10 14.29 -5.39
C SER A 184 -9.77 12.86 -4.96
N GLU A 185 -8.81 12.23 -5.63
CA GLU A 185 -8.36 10.85 -5.37
C GLU A 185 -6.85 10.78 -5.60
N ILE A 186 -6.12 10.03 -4.77
CA ILE A 186 -4.68 9.84 -4.97
C ILE A 186 -4.45 9.15 -6.33
N PRO A 187 -3.53 9.64 -7.19
CA PRO A 187 -3.26 9.03 -8.48
C PRO A 187 -2.93 7.54 -8.35
N SER A 188 -3.62 6.72 -9.14
CA SER A 188 -3.44 5.27 -9.11
C SER A 188 -2.00 4.86 -9.43
N SER A 189 -1.47 3.91 -8.66
CA SER A 189 -0.14 3.34 -8.89
C SER A 189 -0.13 2.17 -9.88
N LEU A 190 -1.30 1.68 -10.32
CA LEU A 190 -1.40 0.46 -11.13
C LEU A 190 -0.64 0.55 -12.47
N SER A 191 -0.75 1.66 -13.18
CA SER A 191 0.00 1.89 -14.44
C SER A 191 1.51 2.06 -14.23
N HIS A 192 1.91 2.26 -12.98
CA HIS A 192 3.29 2.45 -12.56
C HIS A 192 3.82 1.25 -11.75
N ALA A 193 3.15 0.10 -11.77
CA ALA A 193 3.70 -1.12 -11.20
C ALA A 193 4.98 -1.53 -11.95
N PRO A 194 6.04 -1.97 -11.24
CA PRO A 194 7.25 -2.48 -11.87
C PRO A 194 7.04 -3.89 -12.42
N THR A 195 7.92 -4.28 -13.32
CA THR A 195 8.16 -5.68 -13.72
C THR A 195 9.34 -6.20 -12.91
N LEU A 196 9.23 -7.36 -12.29
CA LEU A 196 10.30 -7.99 -11.50
C LEU A 196 10.86 -9.23 -12.20
N THR A 197 12.04 -9.68 -11.80
CA THR A 197 12.63 -10.93 -12.30
C THR A 197 12.65 -12.02 -11.24
N LEU A 198 12.22 -13.22 -11.64
CA LEU A 198 12.28 -14.44 -10.82
C LEU A 198 12.82 -15.58 -11.69
N GLU A 199 14.02 -16.06 -11.38
CA GLU A 199 14.70 -17.13 -12.14
C GLU A 199 14.77 -16.84 -13.66
N GLY A 200 14.97 -15.58 -14.03
CA GLY A 200 15.03 -15.13 -15.42
C GLY A 200 13.66 -14.87 -16.08
N ALA A 201 12.55 -15.28 -15.45
CA ALA A 201 11.21 -14.92 -15.90
C ALA A 201 10.86 -13.49 -15.48
N SER A 202 10.15 -12.77 -16.35
CA SER A 202 9.68 -11.39 -16.09
C SER A 202 8.23 -11.43 -15.59
N LEU A 203 7.98 -10.79 -14.45
CA LEU A 203 6.70 -10.82 -13.75
C LEU A 203 6.19 -9.39 -13.54
N LYS A 204 5.04 -9.06 -14.13
CA LYS A 204 4.40 -7.77 -13.83
C LYS A 204 3.76 -7.84 -12.45
N VAL A 205 4.07 -6.86 -11.59
CA VAL A 205 3.49 -6.80 -10.25
C VAL A 205 2.02 -6.39 -10.34
N ALA A 206 1.15 -7.16 -9.70
CA ALA A 206 -0.25 -6.79 -9.53
C ALA A 206 -0.46 -5.86 -8.33
N ASP A 207 -1.62 -5.21 -8.31
CA ASP A 207 -2.02 -4.36 -7.18
C ASP A 207 -2.20 -5.19 -5.89
N PRO A 208 -2.05 -4.57 -4.70
CA PRO A 208 -2.15 -5.28 -3.43
C PRO A 208 -3.43 -6.09 -3.24
N GLN A 209 -4.57 -5.61 -3.75
CA GLN A 209 -5.86 -6.26 -3.56
C GLN A 209 -5.97 -7.55 -4.39
N SER A 210 -5.51 -7.52 -5.65
CA SER A 210 -5.45 -8.72 -6.50
C SER A 210 -4.57 -9.81 -5.88
N ARG A 211 -3.41 -9.42 -5.32
CA ARG A 211 -2.49 -10.38 -4.65
C ARG A 211 -3.08 -10.97 -3.37
N GLU A 212 -3.86 -10.20 -2.61
CA GLU A 212 -4.42 -10.66 -1.34
C GLU A 212 -5.37 -11.86 -1.51
N GLN A 213 -6.05 -11.96 -2.65
CA GLN A 213 -7.08 -12.97 -2.87
C GLN A 213 -6.67 -14.08 -3.84
N CYS A 214 -5.48 -14.01 -4.46
CA CYS A 214 -5.14 -14.84 -5.61
C CYS A 214 -5.00 -16.33 -5.29
N LEU A 215 -4.76 -16.70 -4.02
CA LEU A 215 -4.64 -18.09 -3.57
C LEU A 215 -5.81 -18.52 -2.67
N ARG A 216 -6.90 -17.74 -2.65
CA ARG A 216 -8.06 -18.05 -1.81
C ARG A 216 -8.65 -19.42 -2.16
N GLY A 217 -8.86 -20.22 -1.12
CA GLY A 217 -9.46 -21.55 -1.24
C GLY A 217 -8.48 -22.68 -1.49
N TYR A 218 -7.18 -22.38 -1.65
CA TYR A 218 -6.12 -23.38 -1.70
C TYR A 218 -5.55 -23.68 -0.31
N THR A 219 -5.19 -24.94 -0.10
CA THR A 219 -4.38 -25.37 1.05
C THR A 219 -3.06 -25.93 0.56
N PHE A 220 -1.96 -25.22 0.83
CA PHE A 220 -0.63 -25.64 0.44
C PHE A 220 0.04 -26.47 1.52
N LEU A 221 0.55 -27.64 1.12
CA LEU A 221 1.31 -28.53 1.98
C LEU A 221 2.81 -28.31 1.76
N LEU A 222 3.49 -27.81 2.79
CA LEU A 222 4.93 -27.57 2.80
C LEU A 222 5.68 -28.70 3.51
N GLU A 223 6.90 -29.00 3.08
CA GLU A 223 7.87 -29.73 3.88
C GLU A 223 8.53 -28.81 4.92
N SER A 224 9.65 -29.23 5.52
CA SER A 224 10.48 -28.37 6.35
C SER A 224 10.84 -27.05 5.64
N ILE A 225 10.60 -25.92 6.31
CA ILE A 225 10.83 -24.56 5.78
C ILE A 225 12.24 -24.36 5.22
N HIS A 226 13.24 -25.05 5.76
CA HIS A 226 14.64 -24.90 5.35
C HIS A 226 14.93 -25.40 3.93
N LYS A 227 14.01 -26.16 3.32
CA LYS A 227 14.13 -26.62 1.94
C LYS A 227 13.77 -25.54 0.92
N TYR A 228 13.02 -24.53 1.31
CA TYR A 228 12.52 -23.48 0.43
C TYR A 228 13.47 -22.29 0.37
N LYS A 229 13.55 -21.64 -0.79
CA LYS A 229 14.47 -20.51 -1.04
C LYS A 229 14.26 -19.37 -0.04
N PHE A 230 13.00 -19.04 0.24
CA PHE A 230 12.63 -17.94 1.14
C PHE A 230 12.23 -18.40 2.55
N LYS A 231 12.47 -19.67 2.90
CA LYS A 231 12.28 -20.22 4.25
C LYS A 231 10.92 -19.85 4.87
N GLU A 232 10.90 -19.28 6.07
CA GLU A 232 9.70 -18.85 6.79
C GLU A 232 8.87 -17.80 6.03
N LYS A 233 9.51 -17.00 5.17
CA LYS A 233 8.80 -15.96 4.41
C LYS A 233 7.90 -16.53 3.33
N LEU A 234 8.17 -17.75 2.85
CA LEU A 234 7.26 -18.43 1.93
C LEU A 234 5.89 -18.63 2.57
N GLN A 235 5.84 -19.11 3.82
CA GLN A 235 4.57 -19.25 4.52
C GLN A 235 3.86 -17.90 4.65
N LEU A 236 4.58 -16.86 5.12
CA LEU A 236 4.00 -15.52 5.27
C LEU A 236 3.46 -14.96 3.96
N LEU A 237 4.14 -15.24 2.84
CA LEU A 237 3.72 -14.83 1.50
C LEU A 237 2.41 -15.53 1.10
N LEU A 238 2.31 -16.84 1.30
CA LEU A 238 1.10 -17.61 1.00
C LEU A 238 -0.09 -17.17 1.88
N ASP A 239 0.14 -16.97 3.17
CA ASP A 239 -0.86 -16.46 4.11
C ASP A 239 -1.35 -15.06 3.69
N SER A 240 -0.45 -14.20 3.20
CA SER A 240 -0.79 -12.86 2.72
C SER A 240 -1.72 -12.88 1.50
N ALA A 241 -1.70 -13.97 0.73
CA ALA A 241 -2.51 -14.22 -0.46
C ALA A 241 -3.77 -15.06 -0.19
N SER A 242 -4.20 -15.15 1.08
CA SER A 242 -5.38 -15.90 1.53
C SER A 242 -5.34 -17.41 1.31
N ALA A 243 -4.15 -18.00 1.17
CA ALA A 243 -3.99 -19.43 1.21
C ALA A 243 -4.01 -19.97 2.64
N LYS A 244 -4.29 -21.26 2.80
CA LYS A 244 -3.98 -21.99 4.04
C LYS A 244 -2.66 -22.73 3.87
N VAL A 245 -1.80 -22.70 4.88
CA VAL A 245 -0.53 -23.44 4.86
C VAL A 245 -0.55 -24.53 5.93
N VAL A 246 -0.12 -25.73 5.54
CA VAL A 246 0.00 -26.90 6.41
C VAL A 246 1.36 -27.54 6.20
N TYR A 247 1.92 -28.17 7.24
CA TYR A 247 3.21 -28.88 7.16
C TYR A 247 3.01 -30.39 7.05
N ALA A 248 3.74 -31.04 6.15
CA ALA A 248 3.64 -32.48 5.90
C ALA A 248 3.98 -33.33 7.14
N GLU A 249 4.86 -32.83 8.01
CA GLU A 249 5.28 -33.53 9.24
C GLU A 249 4.19 -33.55 10.33
N SER A 250 3.25 -32.60 10.29
CA SER A 250 2.17 -32.49 11.29
C SER A 250 0.86 -33.16 10.89
N GLN A 251 0.82 -33.78 9.70
CA GLN A 251 -0.38 -34.41 9.15
C GLN A 251 -0.41 -35.92 9.41
N ASP A 252 -1.55 -36.41 9.88
CA ASP A 252 -1.82 -37.84 10.01
C ASP A 252 -2.31 -38.39 8.65
N PRO A 253 -1.59 -39.33 8.02
CA PRO A 253 -1.94 -39.88 6.71
C PRO A 253 -3.30 -40.60 6.66
N CYS A 254 -3.91 -40.89 7.82
CA CYS A 254 -5.23 -41.52 7.91
C CYS A 254 -6.42 -40.54 7.98
N SER A 255 -6.18 -39.22 8.06
CA SER A 255 -7.26 -38.24 8.13
C SER A 255 -7.92 -38.02 6.75
N GLN A 256 -9.07 -38.65 6.51
CA GLN A 256 -9.85 -38.51 5.27
C GLN A 256 -10.61 -37.16 5.14
N ASN A 257 -10.39 -36.22 6.07
CA ASN A 257 -11.00 -34.88 6.07
C ASN A 257 -10.06 -33.83 5.45
N LEU A 258 -9.40 -34.17 4.35
CA LEU A 258 -8.54 -33.24 3.61
C LEU A 258 -9.39 -32.59 2.51
N GLY A 259 -9.70 -31.30 2.70
CA GLY A 259 -10.58 -30.55 1.79
C GLY A 259 -10.09 -30.55 0.33
N ASP A 260 -11.04 -30.35 -0.59
CA ASP A 260 -10.95 -30.62 -2.03
C ASP A 260 -9.84 -29.89 -2.83
N ASN A 261 -9.03 -29.01 -2.21
CA ASN A 261 -7.99 -28.19 -2.87
C ASN A 261 -6.64 -28.21 -2.14
N GLN A 262 -6.19 -29.38 -1.70
CA GLN A 262 -4.83 -29.52 -1.18
C GLN A 262 -3.82 -29.59 -2.34
N VAL A 263 -2.69 -28.89 -2.20
CA VAL A 263 -1.62 -28.87 -3.20
C VAL A 263 -0.25 -28.98 -2.50
N CYS A 264 0.57 -29.96 -2.88
CA CYS A 264 1.92 -30.14 -2.37
C CYS A 264 2.90 -29.17 -3.04
N VAL A 265 3.71 -28.47 -2.25
CA VAL A 265 4.68 -27.50 -2.77
C VAL A 265 6.07 -28.11 -2.86
N LEU A 266 6.59 -28.15 -4.07
CA LEU A 266 7.92 -28.65 -4.41
C LEU A 266 8.96 -27.51 -4.24
N PRO A 267 9.98 -27.68 -3.38
CA PRO A 267 11.06 -26.70 -3.24
C PRO A 267 11.85 -26.51 -4.54
N ALA A 268 12.48 -25.33 -4.69
CA ALA A 268 13.38 -25.06 -5.82
C ALA A 268 14.46 -26.16 -5.98
N GLY A 269 14.60 -26.69 -7.19
CA GLY A 269 15.57 -27.74 -7.52
C GLY A 269 15.16 -29.19 -7.20
N SER A 270 13.95 -29.42 -6.66
CA SER A 270 13.45 -30.79 -6.43
C SER A 270 12.88 -31.42 -7.71
N THR A 271 13.20 -32.70 -7.94
CA THR A 271 12.51 -33.54 -8.95
C THR A 271 11.28 -34.19 -8.31
N SER A 272 10.21 -34.35 -9.08
CA SER A 272 8.90 -34.88 -8.63
C SER A 272 8.95 -36.27 -7.98
N SER A 273 10.09 -36.99 -8.09
CA SER A 273 10.27 -38.34 -7.56
C SER A 273 10.87 -38.43 -6.15
N ASN A 274 11.41 -37.35 -5.59
CA ASN A 274 12.26 -37.41 -4.38
C ASN A 274 11.69 -36.71 -3.11
N GLY A 275 10.45 -36.21 -3.15
CA GLY A 275 9.85 -35.51 -2.01
C GLY A 275 9.31 -36.45 -0.92
N GLY A 276 9.29 -36.00 0.34
CA GLY A 276 8.65 -36.67 1.48
C GLY A 276 7.13 -36.80 1.38
N PHE A 277 6.57 -36.45 0.21
CA PHE A 277 5.15 -36.50 -0.13
C PHE A 277 4.68 -37.86 -0.67
N SER A 278 5.49 -38.91 -0.60
CA SER A 278 5.09 -40.29 -0.99
C SER A 278 3.84 -40.81 -0.26
N LYS A 279 3.48 -40.15 0.85
CA LYS A 279 2.25 -40.38 1.62
C LYS A 279 0.99 -39.77 0.98
N PHE A 280 1.13 -38.82 0.05
CA PHE A 280 0.06 -38.02 -0.54
C PHE A 280 -0.06 -38.28 -2.05
N ASN A 281 -0.33 -39.54 -2.42
CA ASN A 281 -0.29 -40.01 -3.83
C ASN A 281 -1.40 -39.45 -4.74
N SER A 282 -2.34 -38.68 -4.21
CA SER A 282 -3.52 -38.16 -4.92
C SER A 282 -3.60 -36.62 -4.94
N VAL A 283 -2.55 -35.93 -4.50
CA VAL A 283 -2.54 -34.46 -4.34
C VAL A 283 -1.82 -33.80 -5.52
N HIS A 284 -2.38 -32.70 -6.02
CA HIS A 284 -1.71 -31.88 -7.04
C HIS A 284 -0.37 -31.33 -6.51
N THR A 285 0.60 -31.13 -7.40
CA THR A 285 1.90 -30.57 -7.04
C THR A 285 2.15 -29.26 -7.77
N VAL A 286 2.84 -28.33 -7.11
CA VAL A 286 3.22 -27.03 -7.66
C VAL A 286 4.63 -26.66 -7.19
N LYS A 287 5.42 -26.01 -8.03
CA LYS A 287 6.76 -25.54 -7.65
C LYS A 287 6.68 -24.27 -6.83
N GLU A 288 7.61 -24.10 -5.90
CA GLU A 288 7.75 -22.89 -5.07
C GLU A 288 7.73 -21.61 -5.91
N MET A 289 8.49 -21.56 -7.01
CA MET A 289 8.61 -20.36 -7.83
C MET A 289 7.32 -20.00 -8.58
N GLU A 290 6.50 -20.99 -8.93
CA GLU A 290 5.19 -20.73 -9.54
C GLU A 290 4.22 -20.09 -8.55
N LEU A 291 4.31 -20.46 -7.26
CA LEU A 291 3.51 -19.82 -6.22
C LEU A 291 3.99 -18.39 -5.94
N ILE A 292 5.29 -18.16 -5.89
CA ILE A 292 5.83 -16.80 -5.74
C ILE A 292 5.42 -15.94 -6.93
N SER A 293 5.53 -16.48 -8.16
CA SER A 293 5.06 -15.85 -9.39
C SER A 293 3.57 -15.49 -9.31
N ALA A 294 2.73 -16.42 -8.85
CA ALA A 294 1.30 -16.22 -8.70
C ALA A 294 0.95 -15.14 -7.68
N VAL A 295 1.66 -15.08 -6.55
CA VAL A 295 1.44 -14.01 -5.56
C VAL A 295 1.90 -12.67 -6.11
N VAL A 296 3.04 -12.60 -6.79
CA VAL A 296 3.57 -11.34 -7.36
C VAL A 296 2.64 -10.80 -8.46
N SER A 297 2.17 -11.67 -9.36
CA SER A 297 1.30 -11.34 -10.48
C SER A 297 -0.20 -11.30 -10.11
N GLY A 298 -0.55 -11.65 -8.86
CA GLY A 298 -1.92 -11.64 -8.37
C GLY A 298 -2.84 -12.68 -9.00
N HIS A 299 -2.29 -13.73 -9.60
CA HIS A 299 -3.06 -14.79 -10.26
C HIS A 299 -2.31 -16.11 -10.29
N LEU A 300 -2.97 -17.20 -9.89
CA LEU A 300 -2.45 -18.56 -10.03
C LEU A 300 -3.04 -19.21 -11.27
N ASP A 301 -2.21 -19.55 -12.26
CA ASP A 301 -2.62 -20.36 -13.40
C ASP A 301 -2.80 -21.83 -12.97
N PRO A 302 -4.02 -22.40 -13.02
CA PRO A 302 -4.24 -23.79 -12.63
C PRO A 302 -3.41 -24.80 -13.46
N SER A 303 -2.96 -24.43 -14.66
CA SER A 303 -2.17 -25.30 -15.54
C SER A 303 -0.79 -25.65 -14.97
N VAL A 304 -0.27 -24.85 -14.04
CA VAL A 304 1.02 -25.11 -13.37
C VAL A 304 0.92 -26.22 -12.32
N MET A 305 -0.31 -26.67 -11.98
CA MET A 305 -0.53 -27.77 -11.06
C MET A 305 -0.45 -29.11 -11.78
N ALA A 306 0.60 -29.88 -11.52
CA ALA A 306 0.72 -31.23 -12.05
C ALA A 306 -0.09 -32.22 -11.20
N SER A 307 -0.89 -33.07 -11.86
CA SER A 307 -1.52 -34.23 -11.21
C SER A 307 -0.45 -35.24 -10.80
N ALA A 308 -0.64 -35.92 -9.67
CA ALA A 308 0.24 -37.01 -9.27
C ALA A 308 0.34 -38.08 -10.38
N PRO A 309 1.53 -38.66 -10.62
CA PRO A 309 1.66 -39.74 -11.59
C PRO A 309 0.79 -40.91 -11.12
N GLY A 310 -0.27 -41.20 -11.88
CA GLY A 310 -1.10 -42.37 -11.65
C GLY A 310 -0.20 -43.60 -11.66
N LYS A 311 -0.26 -44.41 -10.60
CA LYS A 311 0.32 -45.75 -10.63
C LYS A 311 -0.38 -46.52 -11.75
N TYR A 312 0.25 -46.62 -12.90
CA TYR A 312 -0.08 -47.65 -13.87
C TYR A 312 0.12 -48.98 -13.16
N PHE A 313 -0.99 -49.63 -12.78
CA PHE A 313 -0.97 -51.05 -12.48
C PHE A 313 -0.58 -51.74 -13.79
N ALA A 314 0.66 -52.23 -13.86
CA ALA A 314 1.06 -53.18 -14.90
C ALA A 314 0.25 -54.49 -14.69
N PRO A 315 -0.14 -55.17 -15.79
CA PRO A 315 -1.07 -56.31 -15.75
C PRO A 315 -0.55 -57.51 -14.99
#